data_AF-A0A846AFR9-F1
#
_entry.id   AF-A0A846AFR9-F1
#
_cell.length_a   1.000
_cell.length_b   1.000
_cell.length_c   1.000
_cell.angle_alpha   90.00
_cell.angle_beta   90.00
_cell.angle_gamma   90.00
#
_symmetry.space_group_name_H-M   'P 1'
#
loop_
_entity.id
_entity.type
_entity.pdbx_description
1 polymer ?
#
loop_
_entity_poly.entity_id
_entity_poly.type
_entity_poly.pdbx_seq_one_letter_code
_entity_poly.pdbx_strand_id
1 'polypeptide(L)'
;MVAVSSNDPNDTRFIAPSDQFTGVVEFENTVTGETCTGSLLAGDGFHILTAAHCFNNQDDSANLNPNPNDYIVSFELVDGTRQQLTSSRTEVNNHRRYTACLRL
;
A
#
# COMPACT_ATOMS: atom_id res chain seq x y z
N MET A 1 5.75 2.59 12.39
CA MET A 1 6.66 1.43 12.55
C MET A 1 5.76 0.21 12.66
N VAL A 2 5.65 -0.59 11.60
CA VAL A 2 5.04 -1.92 11.70
C VAL A 2 6.11 -2.79 12.34
N ALA A 3 6.00 -3.00 13.66
CA ALA A 3 6.90 -3.86 14.39
C ALA A 3 6.21 -5.22 14.51
N VAL A 4 6.67 -6.20 13.73
CA VAL A 4 6.38 -7.61 14.00
C VAL A 4 7.24 -7.99 15.21
N SER A 5 6.62 -8.18 16.37
CA SER A 5 7.34 -8.51 17.62
C SER A 5 7.60 -10.02 17.75
N SER A 6 7.54 -10.75 16.63
CA SER A 6 7.75 -12.18 16.57
C SER A 6 8.81 -12.54 15.54
N ASN A 7 9.67 -13.46 15.92
CA ASN A 7 10.64 -14.14 15.06
C ASN A 7 10.11 -15.51 14.59
N ASP A 8 8.90 -15.88 14.99
CA ASP A 8 8.23 -17.09 14.51
C ASP A 8 7.37 -16.74 13.28
N PRO A 9 7.70 -17.29 12.08
CA PRO A 9 6.92 -17.06 10.87
C PRO A 9 5.48 -17.61 10.96
N ASN A 10 5.17 -18.44 11.95
CA ASN A 10 3.84 -19.03 12.16
C ASN A 10 3.09 -18.40 13.36
N ASP A 11 3.54 -17.24 13.87
CA ASP A 11 2.86 -16.58 14.98
C ASP A 11 1.47 -16.10 14.57
N THR A 12 0.44 -16.83 15.03
CA THR A 12 -0.96 -16.63 14.66
C THR A 12 -1.52 -15.26 15.03
N ARG A 13 -0.84 -14.50 15.90
CA ARG A 13 -1.20 -13.10 16.20
C ARG A 13 -0.95 -12.15 15.04
N PHE A 14 -0.08 -12.54 14.11
CA PHE A 14 0.30 -11.77 12.92
C PHE A 14 -0.18 -12.42 11.62
N ILE A 15 -0.82 -13.58 11.70
CA ILE A 15 -1.49 -14.20 10.56
C ILE A 15 -2.91 -13.64 10.52
N ALA A 16 -3.24 -12.93 9.44
CA ALA A 16 -4.60 -12.47 9.24
C ALA A 16 -5.57 -13.67 9.13
N PRO A 17 -6.76 -13.60 9.74
CA PRO A 17 -7.83 -14.58 9.53
C PRO A 17 -8.21 -14.69 8.05
N SER A 18 -8.67 -15.86 7.61
CA SER A 18 -8.94 -16.15 6.18
C SER A 18 -9.97 -15.22 5.51
N ASP A 19 -10.80 -14.55 6.29
CA ASP A 19 -11.82 -13.59 5.88
C ASP A 19 -11.34 -12.12 5.94
N GLN A 20 -10.07 -11.89 6.23
CA GLN A 20 -9.48 -10.56 6.40
C GLN A 20 -8.33 -10.31 5.42
N PHE A 21 -8.09 -9.03 5.16
CA PHE A 21 -6.91 -8.60 4.40
C PHE A 21 -5.64 -8.92 5.18
N THR A 22 -4.60 -9.36 4.48
CA THR A 22 -3.28 -9.65 5.07
C THR A 22 -2.58 -8.39 5.57
N GLY A 23 -3.10 -7.21 5.20
CA GLY A 23 -2.44 -5.93 5.41
C GLY A 23 -1.50 -5.55 4.27
N VAL A 24 -1.23 -6.45 3.32
CA VAL A 24 -0.43 -6.16 2.12
C VAL A 24 -1.33 -5.60 1.02
N VAL A 25 -0.84 -4.57 0.36
CA VAL A 25 -1.55 -3.92 -0.74
C VAL A 25 -0.63 -3.82 -1.94
N GLU A 26 -1.15 -4.16 -3.11
CA GLU A 26 -0.51 -3.96 -4.40
C GLU A 26 -1.07 -2.70 -5.07
N PHE A 27 -0.17 -1.94 -5.68
CA PHE A 27 -0.46 -0.74 -6.44
C PHE A 27 0.04 -0.92 -7.85
N GLU A 28 -0.83 -0.67 -8.82
CA GLU A 28 -0.44 -0.62 -10.22
C GLU A 28 -0.68 0.78 -10.75
N ASN A 29 0.35 1.39 -11.32
CA ASN A 29 0.21 2.60 -12.11
C ASN A 29 -0.28 2.20 -13.52
N THR A 30 -1.50 2.56 -13.87
CA THR A 30 -2.14 2.17 -15.14
C THR A 30 -1.57 2.93 -16.35
N VAL A 31 -0.82 4.01 -16.12
CA VAL A 31 -0.16 4.81 -17.15
C VAL A 31 1.22 4.24 -17.48
N THR A 32 2.01 3.86 -16.48
CA THR A 32 3.37 3.34 -16.66
C THR A 32 3.46 1.81 -16.69
N GLY A 33 2.46 1.12 -16.14
CA GLY A 33 2.46 -0.33 -15.91
C GLY A 33 3.32 -0.77 -14.73
N GLU A 34 3.90 0.18 -13.97
CA GLU A 34 4.74 -0.15 -12.82
C GLU A 34 3.92 -0.64 -11.65
N THR A 35 4.43 -1.67 -10.97
CA THR A 35 3.78 -2.28 -9.81
C THR A 35 4.61 -2.07 -8.56
N CYS A 36 3.92 -1.71 -7.48
CA CYS A 36 4.50 -1.49 -6.17
C CYS A 36 3.70 -2.19 -5.09
N THR A 37 4.31 -2.37 -3.92
CA THR A 37 3.65 -2.94 -2.75
C THR A 37 3.65 -1.94 -1.61
N GLY A 38 2.64 -2.02 -0.75
CA GLY A 38 2.54 -1.27 0.47
C GLY A 38 1.91 -2.10 1.59
N SER A 39 1.78 -1.46 2.74
CA SER A 39 1.18 -2.06 3.93
C SER A 39 0.12 -1.14 4.53
N LEU A 40 -1.04 -1.70 4.89
CA LEU A 40 -2.06 -0.97 5.63
C LEU A 40 -1.54 -0.57 7.01
N LEU A 41 -1.70 0.70 7.36
CA LEU A 41 -1.40 1.19 8.68
C LEU A 41 -2.56 0.88 9.63
N ALA A 42 -2.22 0.32 10.79
CA ALA A 42 -3.19 0.01 11.83
C ALA A 42 -3.84 1.28 12.39
N GLY A 43 -5.17 1.28 12.54
CA GLY A 43 -5.92 2.33 13.25
C GLY A 43 -7.17 2.81 12.51
N ASP A 44 -7.12 2.92 11.18
CA ASP A 44 -8.26 3.37 10.38
C ASP A 44 -8.48 2.58 9.08
N GLY A 45 -7.52 1.77 8.64
CA GLY A 45 -7.67 0.91 7.45
C GLY A 45 -7.67 1.67 6.11
N PHE A 46 -7.46 2.99 6.13
CA PHE A 46 -7.47 3.84 4.93
C PHE A 46 -6.09 4.37 4.56
N HIS A 47 -5.08 4.13 5.40
CA HIS A 47 -3.71 4.58 5.13
C HIS A 47 -2.81 3.43 4.72
N ILE A 48 -2.02 3.64 3.67
CA ILE A 48 -1.09 2.65 3.14
C ILE A 48 0.31 3.23 3.10
N LEU A 49 1.25 2.54 3.73
CA LEU A 49 2.66 2.87 3.72
C LEU A 49 3.35 2.16 2.54
N THR A 50 4.00 2.93 1.68
CA THR A 50 4.73 2.40 0.52
C THR A 50 6.00 3.22 0.25
N ALA A 51 6.78 2.82 -0.75
CA ALA A 51 7.96 3.55 -1.17
C ALA A 51 7.55 4.80 -1.95
N ALA A 52 8.23 5.93 -1.69
CA ALA A 52 7.91 7.19 -2.33
C ALA A 52 8.12 7.16 -3.86
N HIS A 53 9.05 6.33 -4.35
CA HIS A 53 9.31 6.20 -5.77
C HIS A 53 8.17 5.52 -6.54
N CYS A 54 7.21 4.87 -5.87
CA CYS A 54 6.02 4.30 -6.51
C CYS A 54 5.05 5.34 -7.08
N PHE A 55 5.25 6.61 -6.72
CA PHE A 55 4.51 7.75 -7.26
C PHE A 55 5.42 8.69 -8.06
N ASN A 56 6.63 8.25 -8.44
CA ASN A 56 7.63 9.06 -9.12
C ASN A 56 7.49 8.95 -10.64
N ASN A 57 7.06 10.04 -11.30
CA ASN A 57 7.03 10.09 -12.77
C ASN A 57 7.92 11.20 -13.37
N GLN A 58 8.53 12.11 -12.57
CA GLN A 58 9.45 13.16 -13.06
C GLN A 58 10.42 13.66 -11.97
N ASP A 59 11.69 13.81 -12.33
CA ASP A 59 12.74 14.58 -11.61
C ASP A 59 13.01 14.21 -10.14
N ASP A 60 13.35 12.94 -9.87
CA ASP A 60 13.91 12.44 -8.59
C ASP A 60 13.07 12.74 -7.32
N SER A 61 11.80 13.11 -7.48
CA SER A 61 10.90 13.42 -6.37
C SER A 61 9.52 12.80 -6.57
N ALA A 62 8.93 12.30 -5.48
CA ALA A 62 7.60 11.69 -5.57
C ALA A 62 6.56 12.74 -5.96
N ASN A 63 5.66 12.39 -6.88
CA ASN A 63 4.48 13.20 -7.13
C ASN A 63 3.62 13.21 -5.86
N LEU A 64 3.52 14.38 -5.21
CA LEU A 64 2.74 14.55 -3.98
C LEU A 64 1.23 14.66 -4.25
N ASN A 65 0.84 14.84 -5.51
CA ASN A 65 -0.54 14.95 -5.94
C ASN A 65 -0.80 14.05 -7.17
N PRO A 66 -0.64 12.72 -7.03
CA PRO A 66 -0.93 11.79 -8.11
C PRO A 66 -2.43 11.81 -8.44
N ASN A 67 -2.76 11.63 -9.72
CA ASN A 67 -4.14 11.44 -10.13
C ASN A 67 -4.62 10.06 -9.63
N PRO A 68 -5.66 9.98 -8.79
CA PRO A 68 -6.14 8.71 -8.26
C PRO A 68 -6.58 7.73 -9.35
N ASN A 69 -7.02 8.24 -10.51
CA ASN A 69 -7.45 7.40 -11.64
C ASN A 69 -6.30 6.68 -12.35
N ASP A 70 -5.06 7.11 -12.11
CA ASP A 70 -3.87 6.48 -12.69
C ASP A 70 -3.44 5.26 -11.88
N TYR A 71 -4.12 4.93 -10.78
CA TYR A 71 -3.72 3.86 -9.88
C TYR A 71 -4.85 2.87 -9.62
N ILE A 72 -4.51 1.60 -9.72
CA ILE A 72 -5.33 0.48 -9.23
C ILE A 72 -4.74 0.01 -7.91
N VAL A 73 -5.61 -0.22 -6.93
CA VAL A 73 -5.22 -0.71 -5.60
C VAL A 73 -5.86 -2.06 -5.36
N SER A 74 -5.04 -3.06 -5.07
CA SER A 74 -5.45 -4.44 -4.89
C SER A 74 -5.03 -4.92 -3.51
N PHE A 75 -6.00 -5.36 -2.71
CA PHE A 75 -5.78 -5.84 -1.35
C PHE A 75 -5.59 -7.35 -1.38
N GLU A 76 -4.53 -7.83 -0.75
CA GLU A 76 -4.28 -9.26 -0.66
C GLU A 76 -5.11 -9.88 0.47
N LEU A 77 -5.83 -10.94 0.13
CA LEU A 77 -6.51 -11.82 1.05
C LEU A 77 -5.60 -12.98 1.43
N VAL A 78 -5.89 -13.61 2.57
CA VAL A 78 -5.07 -14.69 3.14
C VAL A 78 -5.03 -15.94 2.25
N ASP A 79 -6.03 -16.13 1.40
CA ASP A 79 -6.05 -17.20 0.38
C ASP A 79 -5.16 -16.90 -0.84
N GLY A 80 -4.45 -15.77 -0.85
CA GLY A 80 -3.59 -15.31 -1.94
C GLY A 80 -4.35 -14.64 -3.09
N THR A 81 -5.68 -14.50 -2.97
CA THR A 81 -6.47 -13.75 -3.95
C THR A 81 -6.33 -12.25 -3.71
N ARG A 82 -6.58 -11.47 -4.77
CA ARG A 82 -6.50 -10.01 -4.73
C ARG A 82 -7.90 -9.43 -4.92
N GLN A 83 -8.32 -8.58 -4.00
CA GLN A 83 -9.54 -7.80 -4.14
C GLN A 83 -9.19 -6.38 -4.58
N GLN A 84 -9.60 -6.02 -5.79
CA GLN A 84 -9.42 -4.68 -6.33
C GLN A 84 -10.41 -3.72 -5.68
N LEU A 85 -9.91 -2.61 -5.15
CA LEU A 85 -10.72 -1.47 -4.74
C LEU A 85 -10.34 -0.27 -5.59
N THR A 86 -11.34 0.37 -6.20
CA THR A 86 -11.13 1.62 -6.94
C THR A 86 -10.90 2.74 -5.93
N SER A 87 -9.73 3.38 -5.98
CA SER A 87 -9.44 4.55 -5.15
C SER A 87 -10.34 5.72 -5.55
N SER A 88 -11.05 6.30 -4.59
CA SER A 88 -11.85 7.52 -4.81
C SER A 88 -11.02 8.80 -4.61
N ARG A 89 -9.90 8.68 -3.89
CA ARG A 89 -8.99 9.78 -3.56
C ARG A 89 -7.61 9.20 -3.22
N THR A 90 -6.56 9.84 -3.70
CA THR A 90 -5.17 9.41 -3.47
C THR A 90 -4.37 10.61 -2.97
N GLU A 91 -4.06 10.64 -1.67
CA GLU A 91 -3.18 11.67 -1.07
C GLU A 91 -1.82 11.08 -0.72
N VAL A 92 -0.73 11.65 -1.23
CA VAL A 92 0.63 11.16 -0.94
C VAL A 92 1.34 12.10 0.04
N ASN A 93 1.57 11.61 1.25
CA ASN A 93 2.40 12.29 2.24
C ASN A 93 3.79 11.67 2.31
N ASN A 94 4.80 12.46 1.96
CA ASN A 94 6.19 12.00 1.89
C ASN A 94 6.89 12.20 3.24
N HIS A 95 6.88 11.18 4.09
CA HIS A 95 7.45 11.26 5.43
C HIS A 95 8.87 10.71 5.42
N ARG A 96 9.84 11.61 5.18
CA ARG A 96 11.27 11.34 4.89
C ARG A 96 11.44 10.75 3.49
N ARG A 97 11.93 11.56 2.53
CA ARG A 97 12.37 11.38 1.12
C ARG A 97 12.17 10.04 0.36
N TYR A 98 12.02 8.89 1.01
CA TYR A 98 11.89 7.54 0.47
C TYR A 98 10.56 6.85 0.85
N THR A 99 9.73 7.45 1.70
CA THR A 99 8.50 6.81 2.19
C THR A 99 7.26 7.68 1.94
N ALA A 100 6.25 7.07 1.31
CA ALA A 100 4.95 7.68 1.04
C ALA A 100 3.86 7.01 1.89
N CYS A 101 2.93 7.83 2.38
CA CYS A 101 1.68 7.37 2.96
C CYS A 101 0.55 7.79 2.02
N LEU A 102 -0.21 6.80 1.55
CA LEU A 102 -1.40 6.98 0.73
C LEU A 102 -2.64 6.93 1.62
N ARG A 103 -3.57 7.87 1.43
CA ARG A 103 -4.93 7.78 1.97
C ARG A 103 -5.93 7.51 0.85
N LEU A 104 -6.78 6.48 1.02
CA LEU A 104 -7.89 6.09 0.14
C LEU A 104 -9.22 6.77 0.48
#